data_AF-A0A4Y9YB73-F1
#
_entry.id   AF-A0A4Y9YB73-F1
#
_cell.length_a   1.000
_cell.length_b   1.000
_cell.length_c   1.000
_cell.angle_alpha   90.00
_cell.angle_beta   90.00
_cell.angle_gamma   90.00
#
_symmetry.space_group_name_H-M   'P 1'
#
loop_
_entity.id
_entity.type
_entity.pdbx_description
1 polymer ?
#
loop_
_entity_poly.entity_id
_entity_poly.type
_entity_poly.pdbx_seq_one_letter_code
_entity_poly.pdbx_strand_id
1 'polypeptide(L)'
;MIVLRELLLLSLSAFLPLAACSPAHLPVPSHDLSQTVKLQDTWQPIVQVSKVAKPRPLVIWHGLGDSYNSPGILEFIVRVKNIHPGIFVHSIYLADTLDDDRRATFYGNVNEQVEQVAAQLANITELADGFDAMGFSQGGQFLRAYIERHNVPPIHNLI
;
A
#
# COMPACT_ATOMS: atom_id res chain seq x y z
N MET A 1 14.55 -54.52 31.11
CA MET A 1 13.77 -55.57 30.40
C MET A 1 12.57 -54.87 29.77
N ILE A 2 12.62 -54.54 28.48
CA ILE A 2 12.21 -55.43 27.38
C ILE A 2 10.70 -55.67 27.54
N VAL A 3 9.77 -55.18 26.72
CA VAL A 3 9.68 -55.06 25.25
C VAL A 3 8.65 -53.96 24.95
N LEU A 4 8.65 -53.45 23.71
CA LEU A 4 7.46 -53.23 22.87
C LEU A 4 7.39 -51.82 22.27
N ARG A 5 8.12 -51.65 21.17
CA ARG A 5 7.55 -51.14 19.91
C ARG A 5 8.59 -51.28 18.80
N GLU A 6 8.64 -52.48 18.24
CA GLU A 6 8.96 -52.60 16.82
C GLU A 6 7.80 -52.04 16.02
N LEU A 7 8.07 -50.96 15.30
CA LEU A 7 7.39 -50.57 14.06
C LEU A 7 8.06 -49.28 13.60
N LEU A 8 9.12 -49.39 12.82
CA LEU A 8 9.29 -48.53 11.65
C LEU A 8 10.37 -49.14 10.74
N LEU A 9 9.87 -49.92 9.80
CA LEU A 9 10.58 -50.38 8.62
C LEU A 9 10.98 -49.18 7.73
N LEU A 10 12.18 -49.30 7.16
CA LEU A 10 12.55 -48.93 5.78
C LEU A 10 12.22 -47.51 5.28
N SER A 11 13.27 -46.69 5.13
CA SER A 11 13.66 -46.22 3.78
C SER A 11 15.00 -45.48 3.83
N LEU A 12 16.05 -46.16 3.36
CA LEU A 12 17.20 -45.50 2.73
C LEU A 12 16.68 -44.83 1.45
N SER A 13 16.96 -43.53 1.24
CA SER A 13 16.98 -42.93 -0.10
C SER A 13 17.70 -41.58 -0.10
N ALA A 14 18.89 -41.60 -0.72
CA ALA A 14 19.50 -40.56 -1.54
C ALA A 14 19.58 -39.11 -1.01
N PHE A 15 20.78 -38.73 -0.57
CA PHE A 15 21.26 -37.36 -0.69
C PHE A 15 21.32 -36.96 -2.18
N LEU A 16 20.39 -36.11 -2.62
CA LEU A 16 20.53 -35.37 -3.88
C LEU A 16 21.43 -34.14 -3.65
N PRO A 17 22.39 -33.85 -4.54
CA PRO A 17 23.07 -32.57 -4.53
C PRO A 17 22.11 -31.47 -5.01
N LEU A 18 21.99 -30.39 -4.23
CA LEU A 18 21.38 -29.15 -4.71
C LEU A 18 22.25 -28.60 -5.86
N ALA A 19 21.77 -28.79 -7.09
CA ALA A 19 22.23 -27.99 -8.23
C ALA A 19 21.77 -26.55 -8.01
N ALA A 20 22.71 -25.63 -7.87
CA ALA A 20 22.45 -24.20 -7.87
C ALA A 20 21.85 -23.81 -9.24
N CYS A 21 20.57 -23.48 -9.26
CA CYS A 21 19.95 -22.81 -10.40
C CYS A 21 20.47 -21.38 -10.44
N SER A 22 21.40 -21.10 -11.37
CA SER A 22 21.66 -19.73 -11.82
C SER A 22 20.36 -19.13 -12.36
N PRO A 23 20.04 -17.87 -12.05
CA PRO A 23 18.91 -17.21 -12.68
C PRO A 23 19.24 -17.05 -14.17
N ALA A 24 18.50 -17.77 -15.01
CA ALA A 24 18.44 -17.51 -16.43
C ALA A 24 18.03 -16.03 -16.62
N HIS A 25 18.95 -15.24 -17.16
CA HIS A 25 18.69 -13.88 -17.58
C HIS A 25 17.73 -13.96 -18.78
N LEU A 26 16.43 -13.80 -18.52
CA LEU A 26 15.44 -13.66 -19.58
C LEU A 26 15.81 -12.40 -20.36
N PRO A 27 15.91 -12.46 -21.71
CA PRO A 27 16.04 -11.25 -22.49
C PRO A 27 14.76 -10.43 -22.31
N VAL A 28 14.89 -9.29 -21.64
CA VAL A 28 13.85 -8.26 -21.64
C VAL A 28 13.68 -7.84 -23.10
N PRO A 29 12.46 -7.88 -23.68
CA PRO A 29 12.24 -7.39 -25.02
C PRO A 29 12.61 -5.91 -25.05
N SER A 30 13.68 -5.56 -25.75
CA SER A 30 13.94 -4.18 -26.11
C SER A 30 12.83 -3.76 -27.06
N HIS A 31 11.81 -3.08 -26.53
CA HIS A 31 10.85 -2.33 -27.32
C HIS A 31 11.62 -1.18 -27.99
N ASP A 32 12.23 -1.45 -29.14
CA ASP A 32 12.62 -0.43 -30.08
C ASP A 32 11.34 0.14 -30.70
N LEU A 33 10.79 1.17 -30.04
CA LEU A 33 9.65 1.95 -30.53
C LEU A 33 10.15 3.17 -31.30
N SER A 34 11.05 2.97 -32.24
CA SER A 34 11.38 4.00 -33.23
C SER A 34 10.33 4.00 -34.34
N GLN A 35 9.10 4.43 -34.01
CA GLN A 35 8.08 4.75 -35.01
C GLN A 35 8.13 6.25 -35.35
N THR A 36 8.21 6.57 -36.63
CA THR A 36 8.15 7.93 -37.16
C THR A 36 6.76 8.22 -37.72
N VAL A 37 6.15 9.34 -37.31
CA VAL A 37 4.86 9.83 -37.85
C VAL A 37 5.13 11.16 -38.52
N LYS A 38 4.61 11.31 -39.74
CA LYS A 38 4.76 12.53 -40.53
C LYS A 38 3.70 13.55 -40.08
N LEU A 39 4.13 14.61 -39.39
CA LEU A 39 3.29 15.78 -39.12
C LEU A 39 3.85 16.95 -39.93
N GLN A 40 3.02 17.53 -40.81
CA GLN A 40 3.35 18.75 -41.57
C GLN A 40 4.73 18.70 -42.23
N ASP A 41 4.96 17.67 -43.05
CA ASP A 41 6.16 17.47 -43.88
C ASP A 41 7.53 17.45 -43.17
N THR A 42 7.55 17.30 -41.85
CA THR A 42 8.79 17.14 -41.08
C THR A 42 8.83 15.78 -40.39
N TRP A 43 9.99 15.12 -40.44
CA TRP A 43 10.25 13.92 -39.66
C TRP A 43 10.73 14.33 -38.27
N GLN A 44 9.83 14.28 -37.28
CA GLN A 44 10.16 14.50 -35.87
C GLN A 44 10.18 13.15 -35.15
N PRO A 45 11.15 12.88 -34.26
CA PRO A 45 11.08 11.75 -33.35
C PRO A 45 9.82 11.89 -32.50
N ILE A 46 8.98 10.86 -32.47
CA ILE A 46 7.84 10.84 -31.55
C ILE A 46 8.40 10.56 -30.15
N VAL A 47 8.79 11.60 -29.45
CA VAL A 47 8.86 11.52 -27.99
C VAL A 47 7.42 11.53 -27.51
N GLN A 48 6.79 10.36 -27.47
CA GLN A 48 5.58 10.16 -26.68
C GLN A 48 6.00 10.43 -25.24
N VAL A 49 5.86 11.68 -24.79
CA VAL A 49 5.81 11.98 -23.36
C VAL A 49 4.49 11.38 -22.91
N SER A 50 4.47 10.07 -22.69
CA SER A 50 3.37 9.41 -22.01
C SER A 50 3.29 10.11 -20.66
N LYS A 51 2.25 10.92 -20.47
CA LYS A 51 1.90 11.43 -19.17
C LYS A 51 1.50 10.20 -18.36
N VAL A 52 2.48 9.56 -17.73
CA VAL A 52 2.24 8.44 -16.82
C VAL A 52 1.25 8.98 -15.80
N ALA A 53 0.03 8.44 -15.82
CA ALA A 53 -1.00 8.86 -14.90
C ALA A 53 -0.46 8.60 -13.49
N LYS A 54 -0.35 9.66 -12.68
CA LYS A 54 0.10 9.51 -11.29
C LYS A 54 -0.87 8.54 -10.58
N PRO A 55 -0.37 7.61 -9.76
CA PRO A 55 -1.25 6.77 -8.96
C PRO A 55 -2.17 7.64 -8.09
N ARG A 56 -3.42 7.21 -7.91
CA ARG A 56 -4.34 7.87 -6.98
C ARG A 56 -3.74 7.85 -5.57
N PRO A 57 -3.85 8.93 -4.78
CA PRO A 57 -3.41 8.93 -3.40
C PRO A 57 -4.04 7.82 -2.56
N LEU A 58 -3.30 7.34 -1.57
CA LEU A 58 -3.79 6.39 -0.57
C LEU A 58 -3.84 7.05 0.82
N VAL A 59 -4.98 6.95 1.50
CA VAL A 59 -5.12 7.31 2.91
C VAL A 59 -5.22 6.06 3.75
N ILE A 60 -4.47 5.99 4.84
CA ILE A 60 -4.46 4.86 5.77
C ILE A 60 -5.02 5.32 7.12
N TRP A 61 -5.96 4.55 7.69
CA TRP A 61 -6.35 4.70 9.10
C TRP A 61 -5.96 3.43 9.86
N HIS A 62 -5.01 3.56 10.79
CA HIS A 62 -4.54 2.45 11.62
C HIS A 62 -5.61 1.97 12.63
N GLY A 63 -5.36 0.79 13.21
CA GLY A 63 -6.26 0.13 14.15
C GLY A 63 -5.98 0.45 15.63
N LEU A 64 -6.74 -0.21 16.50
CA LEU A 64 -6.58 -0.15 17.95
C LEU A 64 -5.17 -0.54 18.40
N GLY A 65 -4.55 0.28 19.24
CA GLY A 65 -3.22 0.00 19.80
C GLY A 65 -2.04 0.28 18.88
N ASP A 66 -2.30 0.77 17.67
CA ASP A 66 -1.28 1.18 16.70
C ASP A 66 -1.18 2.71 16.62
N SER A 67 -0.26 3.24 15.80
CA SER A 67 -0.14 4.68 15.52
C SER A 67 0.19 4.97 14.06
N TYR A 68 -0.04 6.22 13.63
CA TYR A 68 0.13 6.65 12.24
C TYR A 68 1.53 6.41 11.65
N ASN A 69 2.56 6.29 12.47
CA ASN A 69 3.95 6.10 12.03
C ASN A 69 4.62 4.90 12.72
N SER A 70 3.85 3.89 13.11
CA SER A 70 4.40 2.67 13.67
C SER A 70 5.25 1.92 12.63
N PRO A 71 6.18 1.04 13.08
CA PRO A 71 7.03 0.29 12.15
C PRO A 71 6.25 -0.50 11.10
N GLY A 72 5.11 -1.10 11.47
CA GLY A 72 4.27 -1.88 10.55
C GLY A 72 3.59 -1.00 9.50
N ILE A 73 3.05 0.15 9.91
CA ILE A 73 2.45 1.12 9.00
C ILE A 73 3.50 1.70 8.04
N LEU A 74 4.69 2.05 8.54
CA LEU A 74 5.80 2.53 7.72
C LEU A 74 6.27 1.49 6.70
N GLU A 75 6.43 0.24 7.12
CA GLU A 75 6.81 -0.84 6.21
C GLU A 75 5.76 -1.03 5.11
N PHE A 76 4.48 -0.98 5.46
CA PHE A 76 3.38 -1.03 4.50
C PHE A 76 3.44 0.14 3.50
N ILE A 77 3.62 1.37 3.97
CA ILE A 77 3.75 2.56 3.11
C ILE A 77 4.93 2.41 2.14
N VAL A 78 6.08 1.91 2.62
CA VAL A 78 7.25 1.65 1.77
C VAL A 78 6.93 0.63 0.68
N ARG A 79 6.25 -0.48 1.03
CA ARG A 79 5.83 -1.49 0.06
C ARG A 79 4.87 -0.92 -0.99
N VAL A 80 3.88 -0.14 -0.57
CA VAL A 80 2.94 0.55 -1.49
C VAL A 80 3.69 1.46 -2.45
N LYS A 81 4.62 2.29 -1.95
CA LYS A 81 5.42 3.20 -2.78
C LYS A 81 6.34 2.46 -3.76
N ASN A 82 6.85 1.29 -3.38
CA ASN A 82 7.66 0.45 -4.27
C ASN A 82 6.83 -0.16 -5.40
N ILE A 83 5.58 -0.58 -5.13
CA ILE A 83 4.66 -1.16 -6.12
C ILE A 83 4.07 -0.05 -7.02
N HIS A 84 3.81 1.13 -6.46
CA HIS A 84 3.21 2.27 -7.14
C HIS A 84 4.13 3.50 -7.08
N PRO A 85 5.17 3.58 -7.93
CA PRO A 85 6.09 4.71 -7.94
C PRO A 85 5.36 6.06 -8.10
N GLY A 86 5.67 7.00 -7.22
CA GLY A 86 5.10 8.36 -7.24
C GLY A 86 3.72 8.49 -6.57
N ILE A 87 3.19 7.44 -5.95
CA ILE A 87 1.96 7.52 -5.15
C ILE A 87 2.17 8.41 -3.92
N PHE A 88 1.19 9.29 -3.65
CA PHE A 88 1.09 9.99 -2.37
C PHE A 88 0.39 9.09 -1.36
N VAL A 89 0.96 8.96 -0.15
CA VAL A 89 0.35 8.17 0.93
C VAL A 89 0.30 9.01 2.19
N HIS A 90 -0.90 9.17 2.75
CA HIS A 90 -1.13 9.85 4.01
C HIS A 90 -1.58 8.84 5.07
N SER A 91 -0.92 8.86 6.23
CA SER A 91 -1.33 8.08 7.39
C SER A 91 -2.06 9.01 8.34
N ILE A 92 -3.34 8.72 8.59
CA ILE A 92 -4.18 9.49 9.50
C ILE A 92 -3.58 9.41 10.90
N TYR A 93 -3.51 10.57 11.55
CA TYR A 93 -3.10 10.74 12.94
C TYR A 93 -4.13 11.56 13.71
N LEU A 94 -4.39 11.18 14.95
CA LEU A 94 -5.28 11.82 15.91
C LEU A 94 -4.51 12.72 16.90
N ALA A 95 -3.20 12.56 16.99
CA ALA A 95 -2.32 13.42 17.78
C ALA A 95 -0.90 13.49 17.20
N ASP A 96 -0.14 14.51 17.59
CA ASP A 96 1.21 14.78 17.03
C ASP A 96 2.28 13.78 17.49
N THR A 97 2.08 13.13 18.63
CA THR A 97 3.03 12.13 19.17
C THR A 97 2.47 10.71 19.02
N LEU A 98 3.35 9.75 18.74
CA LEU A 98 2.95 8.35 18.52
C LEU A 98 2.26 7.72 19.74
N ASP A 99 2.68 8.10 20.95
CA ASP A 99 2.09 7.58 22.17
C ASP A 99 0.71 8.18 22.41
N ASP A 100 0.49 9.46 22.10
CA ASP A 100 -0.81 10.10 22.26
C ASP A 100 -1.79 9.59 21.20
N ASP A 101 -1.33 9.44 19.96
CA ASP A 101 -2.09 8.90 18.85
C ASP A 101 -2.55 7.46 19.13
N ARG A 102 -1.62 6.62 19.61
CA ARG A 102 -1.94 5.27 20.07
C ARG A 102 -2.94 5.26 21.21
N ARG A 103 -2.81 6.16 22.20
CA ARG A 103 -3.78 6.26 23.31
C ARG A 103 -5.16 6.69 22.83
N ALA A 104 -5.24 7.58 21.85
CA ALA A 104 -6.50 8.03 21.26
C ALA A 104 -7.27 6.90 20.57
N THR A 105 -6.60 5.82 20.15
CA THR A 105 -7.30 4.64 19.61
C THR A 105 -8.12 3.88 20.67
N PHE A 106 -7.72 3.94 21.94
CA PHE A 106 -8.41 3.28 23.07
C PHE A 106 -9.42 4.20 23.75
N TYR A 107 -9.10 5.49 23.83
CA TYR A 107 -9.87 6.47 24.59
C TYR A 107 -10.23 7.67 23.72
N GLY A 108 -11.47 8.12 23.81
CA GLY A 108 -11.98 9.26 23.06
C GLY A 108 -13.35 8.99 22.46
N ASN A 109 -13.89 10.01 21.80
CA ASN A 109 -15.17 9.94 21.09
C ASN A 109 -14.91 9.78 19.59
N VAL A 110 -15.31 8.64 19.04
CA VAL A 110 -15.11 8.35 17.60
C VAL A 110 -15.80 9.39 16.71
N ASN A 111 -16.90 10.00 17.15
CA ASN A 111 -17.55 11.05 16.36
C ASN A 111 -16.66 12.29 16.21
N GLU A 112 -15.95 12.67 17.27
CA GLU A 112 -15.00 13.80 17.25
C GLU A 112 -13.76 13.44 16.43
N GLN A 113 -13.30 12.19 16.51
CA GLN A 113 -12.18 11.71 15.71
C GLN A 113 -12.50 11.74 14.21
N VAL A 114 -13.71 11.33 13.80
CA VAL A 114 -14.13 11.42 12.40
C VAL A 114 -14.19 12.87 11.91
N GLU A 115 -14.65 13.80 12.75
CA GLU A 115 -14.66 15.24 12.43
C GLU A 115 -13.23 15.79 12.28
N GLN A 116 -12.34 15.45 13.23
CA GLN A 116 -10.93 15.85 13.19
C GLN A 116 -10.25 15.32 11.93
N VAL A 117 -10.50 14.05 11.58
CA VAL A 117 -9.95 13.44 10.36
C VAL A 117 -10.52 14.09 9.12
N ALA A 118 -11.82 14.42 9.08
CA ALA A 118 -12.39 15.14 7.95
C ALA A 118 -11.71 16.50 7.73
N ALA A 119 -11.49 17.26 8.79
CA ALA A 119 -10.75 18.52 8.74
C ALA A 119 -9.28 18.32 8.32
N GLN A 120 -8.62 17.26 8.80
CA GLN A 120 -7.26 16.90 8.40
C GLN A 120 -7.20 16.62 6.89
N LEU A 121 -8.06 15.75 6.36
CA LEU A 121 -8.03 15.33 4.96
C LEU A 121 -8.41 16.46 4.00
N ALA A 122 -9.34 17.34 4.39
CA ALA A 122 -9.71 18.51 3.60
C ALA A 122 -8.56 19.51 3.39
N ASN A 123 -7.54 19.50 4.25
CA ASN A 123 -6.39 20.40 4.17
C ASN A 123 -5.22 19.82 3.35
N ILE A 124 -5.36 18.61 2.78
CA ILE A 124 -4.29 17.97 2.00
C ILE A 124 -4.58 18.16 0.51
N THR A 125 -3.76 18.98 -0.15
CA THR A 125 -3.94 19.35 -1.56
C THR A 125 -3.90 18.17 -2.51
N GLU A 126 -3.10 17.16 -2.19
CA GLU A 126 -2.95 15.94 -2.98
C GLU A 126 -4.22 15.11 -3.01
N LEU A 127 -5.12 15.28 -2.02
CA LEU A 127 -6.38 14.54 -1.92
C LEU A 127 -7.56 15.27 -2.58
N ALA A 128 -7.38 16.50 -3.08
CA ALA A 128 -8.47 17.35 -3.56
C ALA A 128 -9.31 16.69 -4.68
N ASP A 129 -8.67 15.92 -5.56
CA ASP A 129 -9.32 15.18 -6.65
C ASP A 129 -9.83 13.78 -6.23
N GLY A 130 -9.82 13.48 -4.93
CA GLY A 130 -10.21 12.20 -4.36
C GLY A 130 -9.05 11.22 -4.16
N PHE A 131 -9.30 10.19 -3.34
CA PHE A 131 -8.28 9.23 -2.91
C PHE A 131 -8.87 7.82 -2.70
N ASP A 132 -8.00 6.81 -2.66
CA ASP A 132 -8.35 5.48 -2.15
C ASP A 132 -8.01 5.42 -0.66
N ALA A 133 -8.75 4.63 0.12
CA ALA A 133 -8.58 4.55 1.56
C ALA A 133 -8.46 3.09 2.03
N MET A 134 -7.58 2.85 2.99
CA MET A 134 -7.39 1.54 3.61
C MET A 134 -7.48 1.66 5.13
N GLY A 135 -8.40 0.91 5.73
CA GLY A 135 -8.58 0.88 7.17
C GLY A 135 -8.10 -0.42 7.78
N PHE A 136 -7.19 -0.34 8.74
CA PHE A 136 -6.76 -1.51 9.50
C PHE A 136 -7.66 -1.72 10.71
N SER A 137 -8.27 -2.91 10.82
CA SER A 137 -9.14 -3.27 11.96
C SER A 137 -10.27 -2.24 12.15
N GLN A 138 -10.36 -1.55 13.29
CA GLN A 138 -11.39 -0.53 13.54
C GLN A 138 -11.31 0.66 12.56
N GLY A 139 -10.13 0.96 12.01
CA GLY A 139 -9.93 2.06 11.07
C GLY A 139 -10.80 1.96 9.82
N GLY A 140 -11.16 0.73 9.38
CA GLY A 140 -12.07 0.54 8.25
C GLY A 140 -13.49 1.02 8.52
N GLN A 141 -14.00 0.77 9.73
CA GLN A 141 -15.32 1.26 10.12
C GLN A 141 -15.32 2.77 10.33
N PHE A 142 -14.19 3.35 10.73
CA PHE A 142 -14.06 4.80 10.91
C PHE A 142 -13.98 5.53 9.56
N LEU A 143 -13.26 4.96 8.60
CA LEU A 143 -13.28 5.46 7.21
C LEU A 143 -14.67 5.33 6.58
N ARG A 144 -15.40 4.25 6.86
CA ARG A 144 -16.81 4.16 6.43
C ARG A 144 -17.67 5.28 7.04
N ALA A 145 -17.47 5.61 8.31
CA ALA A 145 -18.16 6.74 8.93
C ALA A 145 -17.79 8.08 8.28
N TYR A 146 -16.53 8.27 7.88
CA TYR A 146 -16.12 9.43 7.09
C TYR A 146 -16.86 9.51 5.73
N ILE A 147 -16.99 8.39 5.01
CA ILE A 147 -17.76 8.31 3.75
C ILE A 147 -19.23 8.69 3.97
N GLU A 148 -19.83 8.18 5.04
CA GLU A 148 -21.26 8.39 5.31
C GLU A 148 -21.57 9.83 5.78
N ARG A 149 -20.60 10.55 6.35
CA ARG A 149 -20.82 11.86 7.00
C ARG A 149 -20.20 13.05 6.29
N HIS A 150 -19.07 12.87 5.62
CA HIS A 150 -18.28 13.97 5.04
C HIS A 150 -17.97 13.74 3.56
N ASN A 151 -17.26 12.66 3.23
CA ASN A 151 -16.80 12.29 1.88
C ASN A 151 -16.33 13.44 0.96
N VAL A 152 -15.69 14.46 1.54
CA VAL A 152 -15.10 15.59 0.83
C VAL A 152 -13.74 15.88 1.48
N PRO A 153 -12.60 15.53 0.84
CA PRO A 153 -12.49 14.95 -0.50
C PRO A 153 -13.05 13.52 -0.62
N PRO A 154 -13.49 13.08 -1.82
CA PRO A 154 -14.19 11.80 -1.98
C PRO A 154 -13.23 10.60 -1.90
N ILE A 155 -13.66 9.57 -1.17
CA ILE A 155 -13.05 8.23 -1.25
C ILE A 155 -13.63 7.50 -2.47
N HIS A 156 -12.74 6.96 -3.31
CA HIS A 156 -13.12 6.16 -4.47
C HIS A 156 -13.23 4.68 -4.16
N ASN A 157 -12.25 4.12 -3.45
CA ASN A 157 -12.26 2.75 -2.95
C ASN A 157 -11.99 2.75 -1.45
N LEU A 158 -12.78 2.00 -0.69
CA LEU A 158 -12.52 1.69 0.72
C LEU A 158 -12.15 0.22 0.84
N ILE A 159 -10.97 -0.05 1.41
CA ILE A 159 -10.44 -1.39 1.67
C ILE A 159 -10.37 -1.64 3.17
#